data_AF-A0A914P0F1-F1
#
_entry.id   AF-A0A914P0F1-F1
#
_cell.length_a   1.000
_cell.length_b   1.000
_cell.length_c   1.000
_cell.angle_alpha   90.00
_cell.angle_beta   90.00
_cell.angle_gamma   90.00
#
_symmetry.space_group_name_H-M   'P 1'
#
loop_
_entity.id
_entity.type
_entity.pdbx_description
1 polymer ?
#
loop_
_entity_poly.entity_id
_entity_poly.type
_entity_poly.pdbx_seq_one_letter_code
_entity_poly.pdbx_strand_id
1 'polypeptide(L)'
;MVNSIDLKGGFIIIVIMAFIITLISIFTPAWKVLNNNNQGSNQKTGLVTTDCGGNNQQAEMHQRQGCQQTTDNRQSYEKWTLALLIISAIFQIIGIISALVTLKSGTKIFLNALINVIIALILIIIALIVYGSKINNQQNNNQYYQPRQPQHPPQNYQNYGMNGNYSLGYSFSLSIVAGIFLVFAAIFGIIAAFMSGSGEFPRDTGVIQNHRVQASMAA
;
A
#
# COMPACT_ATOMS: atom_id res chain seq x y z
N MET A 1 -34.15 5.53 -3.90
CA MET A 1 -33.63 4.39 -3.13
C MET A 1 -32.35 3.94 -3.82
N VAL A 2 -31.20 4.00 -3.15
CA VAL A 2 -29.95 3.48 -3.73
C VAL A 2 -29.93 1.97 -3.48
N ASN A 3 -29.75 1.17 -4.53
CA ASN A 3 -29.71 -0.28 -4.37
C ASN A 3 -28.40 -0.69 -3.69
N SER A 4 -28.47 -1.63 -2.75
CA SER A 4 -27.29 -2.16 -2.04
C SER A 4 -26.26 -2.80 -2.99
N ILE A 5 -26.73 -3.27 -4.15
CA ILE A 5 -25.90 -3.81 -5.23
C ILE A 5 -25.02 -2.73 -5.86
N ASP A 6 -25.58 -1.53 -6.11
CA ASP A 6 -24.84 -0.41 -6.70
C ASP A 6 -23.71 0.06 -5.77
N LEU A 7 -23.97 0.06 -4.46
CA LEU A 7 -23.00 0.45 -3.44
C LEU A 7 -21.86 -0.57 -3.28
N LYS A 8 -22.16 -1.88 -3.35
CA LYS A 8 -21.15 -2.96 -3.37
C LYS A 8 -20.32 -2.94 -4.66
N GLY A 9 -20.95 -2.68 -5.81
CA GLY A 9 -20.25 -2.53 -7.09
C GLY A 9 -19.27 -1.36 -7.06
N GLY A 10 -19.71 -0.20 -6.54
CA GLY A 10 -18.84 0.97 -6.34
C GLY A 10 -17.65 0.67 -5.44
N PHE A 11 -17.87 -0.01 -4.31
CA PHE A 11 -16.79 -0.45 -3.41
C PHE A 11 -15.73 -1.28 -4.15
N ILE A 12 -16.14 -2.29 -4.91
CA ILE A 12 -15.22 -3.16 -5.65
C ILE A 12 -14.38 -2.36 -6.65
N ILE A 13 -15.01 -1.48 -7.44
CA ILE A 13 -14.32 -0.66 -8.45
C ILE A 13 -13.26 0.23 -7.79
N ILE A 14 -13.59 0.89 -6.69
CA ILE A 14 -12.67 1.77 -5.96
C ILE A 14 -11.47 0.98 -5.43
N VAL A 15 -11.70 -0.21 -4.86
CA VAL A 15 -10.61 -1.06 -4.35
C VAL A 15 -9.70 -1.54 -5.49
N ILE A 16 -10.26 -1.92 -6.64
CA ILE A 16 -9.47 -2.32 -7.82
C ILE A 16 -8.59 -1.16 -8.31
N MET A 17 -9.14 0.05 -8.38
CA MET A 17 -8.38 1.24 -8.77
C MET A 17 -7.24 1.51 -7.78
N ALA A 18 -7.53 1.44 -6.48
CA ALA A 18 -6.49 1.59 -5.44
C ALA A 18 -5.38 0.53 -5.57
N PHE A 19 -5.74 -0.71 -5.89
CA PHE A 19 -4.80 -1.81 -6.11
C PHE A 19 -3.89 -1.58 -7.30
N ILE A 20 -4.44 -1.17 -8.44
CA ILE A 20 -3.66 -0.85 -9.63
C ILE A 20 -2.68 0.30 -9.33
N ILE A 21 -3.13 1.37 -8.67
CA ILE A 21 -2.26 2.50 -8.30
C ILE A 21 -1.18 2.06 -7.30
N THR A 22 -1.51 1.18 -6.35
CA THR A 22 -0.53 0.61 -5.40
C THR A 22 0.55 -0.18 -6.15
N LEU A 23 0.17 -1.05 -7.09
CA LEU A 23 1.13 -1.79 -7.92
C LEU A 23 2.00 -0.88 -8.75
N ILE A 24 1.41 0.09 -9.44
CA ILE A 24 2.16 1.09 -10.21
C ILE A 24 3.16 1.77 -9.29
N SER A 25 2.75 2.24 -8.12
CA SER A 25 3.66 2.87 -7.16
C SER A 25 4.84 1.97 -6.76
N ILE A 26 4.61 0.69 -6.47
CA ILE A 26 5.68 -0.25 -6.07
C ILE A 26 6.72 -0.44 -7.19
N PHE A 27 6.26 -0.61 -8.44
CA PHE A 27 7.14 -0.90 -9.57
C PHE A 27 7.74 0.33 -10.24
N THR A 28 7.17 1.50 -10.00
CA THR A 28 7.58 2.73 -10.67
C THR A 28 8.80 3.34 -9.97
N PRO A 29 9.88 3.64 -10.72
CA PRO A 29 11.05 4.30 -10.17
C PRO A 29 10.69 5.71 -9.73
N ALA A 30 11.47 6.30 -8.80
CA ALA A 30 11.25 7.62 -8.17
C ALA A 30 10.29 7.64 -6.97
N TRP A 31 10.61 6.82 -5.97
CA TRP A 31 10.15 7.08 -4.61
C TRP A 31 10.92 8.24 -3.97
N LYS A 32 12.21 8.32 -4.29
CA LYS A 32 13.07 9.48 -4.02
C LYS A 32 13.78 9.91 -5.28
N VAL A 33 13.99 11.23 -5.39
CA VAL A 33 14.79 11.84 -6.44
C VAL A 33 15.98 12.50 -5.78
N LEU A 34 17.17 12.16 -6.25
CA LEU A 34 18.40 12.83 -5.87
C LEU A 34 18.74 13.83 -6.97
N ASN A 35 18.63 15.11 -6.65
CA ASN A 35 19.03 16.17 -7.56
C ASN A 35 20.52 16.48 -7.33
N ASN A 36 21.38 16.03 -8.24
CA ASN A 36 22.80 16.30 -8.18
C ASN A 36 23.14 17.47 -9.09
N ASN A 37 23.16 18.68 -8.50
CA ASN A 37 23.41 19.94 -9.22
C ASN A 37 24.75 19.93 -9.99
N ASN A 38 25.71 19.11 -9.56
CA ASN A 38 27.05 19.07 -10.14
C ASN A 38 27.18 18.12 -11.35
N GLN A 39 26.23 17.21 -11.55
CA GLN A 39 26.31 16.17 -12.59
C GLN A 39 25.23 16.27 -13.67
N GLY A 40 24.33 17.26 -13.58
CA GLY A 40 23.25 17.45 -14.58
C GLY A 40 22.33 16.24 -14.76
N SER A 41 22.37 15.27 -13.83
CA SER A 41 21.60 14.03 -13.87
C SER A 41 20.80 13.89 -12.58
N ASN A 42 19.50 13.67 -12.73
CA ASN A 42 18.59 13.39 -11.63
C ASN A 42 18.48 11.89 -11.46
N GLN A 43 19.07 11.34 -10.40
CA GLN A 43 18.95 9.91 -10.12
C GLN A 43 17.60 9.64 -9.44
N LYS A 44 16.82 8.71 -10.02
CA LYS A 44 15.48 8.36 -9.53
C LYS A 44 15.51 6.96 -8.95
N THR A 45 15.46 6.87 -7.63
CA THR A 45 15.46 5.57 -6.95
C THR A 45 14.02 5.19 -6.57
N GLY A 46 13.54 4.06 -7.07
CA GLY A 46 12.31 3.42 -6.63
C GLY A 46 12.55 2.38 -5.55
N LEU A 47 11.45 1.80 -5.05
CA LEU A 47 11.49 0.71 -4.07
C LEU A 47 11.94 -0.62 -4.67
N VAL A 48 11.74 -0.83 -5.98
CA VAL A 48 12.16 -2.05 -6.69
C VAL A 48 13.09 -1.68 -7.82
N THR A 49 12.67 -0.76 -8.67
CA THR A 49 13.42 -0.28 -9.83
C THR A 49 14.27 0.93 -9.48
N THR A 50 15.46 1.02 -10.08
CA THR A 50 16.32 2.21 -9.97
C THR A 50 16.58 2.72 -11.37
N ASP A 51 16.28 3.99 -11.61
CA ASP A 51 16.69 4.69 -12.82
C ASP A 51 17.91 5.55 -12.48
N CYS A 52 19.03 5.19 -13.10
CA CYS A 52 20.34 5.74 -12.76
C CYS A 52 20.60 7.09 -13.43
N GLY A 53 19.74 7.56 -14.34
CA GLY A 53 19.92 8.81 -15.08
C GLY A 53 21.14 8.79 -16.00
N GLY A 54 20.97 9.14 -17.27
CA GLY A 54 22.07 9.12 -18.23
C GLY A 54 21.72 9.97 -19.43
N ASN A 55 22.47 11.06 -19.61
CA ASN A 55 22.35 11.95 -20.76
C ASN A 55 23.52 11.71 -21.73
N ASN A 56 24.56 11.00 -21.27
CA ASN A 56 25.83 10.82 -21.97
C ASN A 56 26.27 9.36 -21.87
N GLN A 57 26.33 8.67 -23.02
CA GLN A 57 26.58 7.22 -23.15
C GLN A 57 27.88 6.72 -22.50
N GLN A 58 28.91 7.58 -22.34
CA GLN A 58 30.18 7.21 -21.68
C GLN A 58 30.16 7.35 -20.15
N ALA A 59 29.35 8.26 -19.60
CA ALA A 59 29.14 8.37 -18.15
C ALA A 59 28.21 7.24 -17.64
N GLU A 60 27.29 6.77 -18.50
CA GLU A 60 26.30 5.75 -18.18
C GLU A 60 26.89 4.39 -17.76
N MET A 61 28.01 3.95 -18.35
CA MET A 61 28.59 2.64 -17.99
C MET A 61 29.18 2.63 -16.58
N HIS A 62 29.93 3.66 -16.21
CA HIS A 62 30.50 3.79 -14.86
C HIS A 62 29.44 4.17 -13.82
N GLN A 63 28.46 5.00 -14.19
CA GLN A 63 27.37 5.40 -13.30
C GLN A 63 26.37 4.26 -13.05
N ARG A 64 26.14 3.35 -14.03
CA ARG A 64 25.35 2.12 -13.82
C ARG A 64 26.00 1.17 -12.82
N GLN A 65 27.32 0.99 -12.84
CA GLN A 65 28.02 0.13 -11.88
C GLN A 65 27.94 0.68 -10.45
N GLY A 66 28.17 1.99 -10.26
CA GLY A 66 28.00 2.64 -8.96
C GLY A 66 26.53 2.65 -8.47
N CYS A 67 25.59 2.80 -9.40
CA CYS A 67 24.16 2.78 -9.11
C CYS A 67 23.66 1.37 -8.71
N GLN A 68 24.15 0.32 -9.36
CA GLN A 68 23.84 -1.07 -8.97
C GLN A 68 24.36 -1.38 -7.55
N GLN A 69 25.60 -1.02 -7.24
CA GLN A 69 26.14 -1.21 -5.88
C GLN A 69 25.37 -0.40 -4.82
N THR A 70 24.90 0.80 -5.16
CA THR A 70 24.05 1.60 -4.26
C THR A 70 22.66 0.97 -4.07
N THR A 71 22.17 0.24 -5.08
CA THR A 71 20.89 -0.49 -5.01
C THR A 71 20.99 -1.75 -4.13
N ASP A 72 22.14 -2.41 -4.11
CA ASP A 72 22.37 -3.56 -3.22
C ASP A 72 22.44 -3.15 -1.75
N ASN A 73 22.96 -1.95 -1.46
CA ASN A 73 23.05 -1.41 -0.11
C ASN A 73 21.86 -0.52 0.29
N ARG A 74 20.64 -0.97 -0.06
CA ARG A 74 19.40 -0.30 0.35
C ARG A 74 19.28 -0.21 1.87
N GLN A 75 18.89 0.98 2.34
CA GLN A 75 18.64 1.21 3.77
C GLN A 75 17.50 0.31 4.26
N SER A 76 17.61 -0.14 5.52
CA SER A 76 16.67 -1.10 6.09
C SER A 76 15.23 -0.62 6.01
N TYR A 77 14.96 0.68 6.18
CA TYR A 77 13.59 1.21 6.11
C TYR A 77 12.97 1.13 4.71
N GLU A 78 13.76 1.16 3.63
CA GLU A 78 13.23 0.99 2.26
C GLU A 78 12.76 -0.45 2.06
N LYS A 79 13.51 -1.42 2.61
CA LYS A 79 13.12 -2.84 2.61
C LYS A 79 11.84 -3.06 3.41
N TRP A 80 11.73 -2.45 4.59
CA TRP A 80 10.50 -2.50 5.40
C TRP A 80 9.30 -1.86 4.70
N THR A 81 9.50 -0.69 4.08
CA THR A 81 8.44 0.01 3.31
C THR A 81 7.94 -0.85 2.16
N LEU A 82 8.88 -1.44 1.39
CA LEU A 82 8.53 -2.36 0.30
C LEU A 82 7.75 -3.57 0.81
N ALA A 83 8.20 -4.20 1.90
CA ALA A 83 7.53 -5.36 2.47
C ALA A 83 6.10 -5.03 2.92
N LEU A 84 5.89 -3.88 3.59
CA LEU A 84 4.56 -3.44 4.01
C LEU A 84 3.62 -3.18 2.83
N LEU A 85 4.11 -2.60 1.74
CA LEU A 85 3.31 -2.37 0.54
C LEU A 85 2.94 -3.67 -0.19
N ILE A 86 3.86 -4.63 -0.25
CA ILE A 86 3.57 -5.96 -0.80
C ILE A 86 2.52 -6.67 0.04
N ILE A 87 2.66 -6.67 1.37
CA ILE A 87 1.68 -7.29 2.27
C ILE A 87 0.32 -6.59 2.12
N SER A 88 0.30 -5.25 2.04
CA SER A 88 -0.93 -4.50 1.77
C SER A 88 -1.58 -4.93 0.45
N ALA A 89 -0.81 -5.05 -0.63
CA ALA A 89 -1.32 -5.51 -1.93
C ALA A 89 -1.94 -6.92 -1.85
N ILE A 90 -1.36 -7.83 -1.07
CA ILE A 90 -1.94 -9.16 -0.83
C ILE A 90 -3.30 -9.06 -0.13
N PHE A 91 -3.41 -8.25 0.92
CA PHE A 91 -4.69 -8.02 1.60
C PHE A 91 -5.74 -7.38 0.68
N GLN A 92 -5.34 -6.50 -0.22
CA GLN A 92 -6.24 -5.93 -1.23
C GLN A 92 -6.76 -7.02 -2.18
N ILE A 93 -5.91 -7.94 -2.65
CA ILE A 93 -6.34 -9.07 -3.49
C ILE A 93 -7.35 -9.96 -2.75
N ILE A 94 -7.06 -10.33 -1.50
CA ILE A 94 -7.97 -11.15 -0.68
C ILE A 94 -9.30 -10.42 -0.46
N GLY A 95 -9.23 -9.10 -0.22
CA GLY A 95 -10.40 -8.22 -0.13
C GLY A 95 -11.24 -8.20 -1.40
N ILE A 96 -10.61 -8.03 -2.57
CA ILE A 96 -11.27 -8.03 -3.88
C ILE A 96 -11.95 -9.38 -4.14
N ILE A 97 -11.24 -10.50 -3.94
CA ILE A 97 -11.79 -11.84 -4.14
C ILE A 97 -13.01 -12.06 -3.23
N SER A 98 -12.89 -11.69 -1.95
CA SER A 98 -13.98 -11.80 -0.98
C SER A 98 -15.18 -10.93 -1.38
N ALA A 99 -14.94 -9.71 -1.87
CA ALA A 99 -15.98 -8.80 -2.34
C ALA A 99 -16.69 -9.33 -3.60
N LEU A 100 -15.97 -9.94 -4.55
CA LEU A 100 -16.57 -10.56 -5.73
C LEU A 100 -17.48 -11.74 -5.35
N VAL A 101 -17.10 -12.55 -4.37
CA VAL A 101 -17.94 -13.65 -3.84
C VAL A 101 -19.22 -13.09 -3.19
N THR A 102 -19.17 -11.91 -2.57
CA THR A 102 -20.35 -11.28 -1.93
C THR A 102 -21.36 -10.69 -2.90
N LEU A 103 -21.03 -10.57 -4.18
CA LEU A 103 -22.04 -10.26 -5.20
C LEU A 103 -23.00 -11.44 -5.40
N LYS A 104 -22.56 -12.68 -5.13
CA LYS A 104 -23.35 -13.90 -5.25
C LYS A 104 -23.88 -14.42 -3.91
N SER A 105 -23.16 -14.14 -2.83
CA SER A 105 -23.43 -14.69 -1.50
C SER A 105 -23.78 -13.61 -0.48
N GLY A 106 -24.44 -14.01 0.62
CA GLY A 106 -24.99 -13.11 1.63
C GLY A 106 -24.00 -12.17 2.32
N THR A 107 -24.55 -11.26 3.12
CA THR A 107 -23.91 -10.09 3.75
C THR A 107 -22.76 -10.40 4.71
N LYS A 108 -22.66 -11.62 5.26
CA LYS A 108 -21.60 -11.99 6.22
C LYS A 108 -20.20 -12.01 5.60
N ILE A 109 -20.06 -12.38 4.32
CA ILE A 109 -18.77 -12.43 3.64
C ILE A 109 -18.25 -11.01 3.32
N PHE A 110 -19.16 -10.02 3.27
CA PHE A 110 -18.82 -8.64 2.93
C PHE A 110 -18.03 -7.96 4.05
N LEU A 111 -18.32 -8.32 5.31
CA LEU A 111 -17.56 -7.83 6.46
C LEU A 111 -16.08 -8.26 6.38
N ASN A 112 -15.82 -9.51 5.96
CA ASN A 112 -14.45 -10.01 5.77
C ASN A 112 -13.69 -9.22 4.68
N ALA A 113 -14.37 -8.90 3.58
CA ALA A 113 -13.80 -8.05 2.53
C ALA A 113 -13.42 -6.66 3.07
N LEU A 114 -14.32 -6.05 3.85
CA LEU A 114 -14.09 -4.73 4.46
C LEU A 114 -12.91 -4.74 5.43
N ILE A 115 -12.81 -5.75 6.30
CA ILE A 115 -11.72 -5.88 7.27
C ILE A 115 -10.37 -5.96 6.55
N ASN A 116 -10.26 -6.76 5.48
CA ASN A 116 -9.03 -6.87 4.70
C ASN A 116 -8.63 -5.53 4.05
N VAL A 117 -9.60 -4.76 3.54
CA VAL A 117 -9.35 -3.43 2.97
C VAL A 117 -8.87 -2.43 4.04
N ILE A 118 -9.45 -2.46 5.25
CA ILE A 118 -9.01 -1.61 6.36
C ILE A 118 -7.59 -1.98 6.80
N ILE A 119 -7.27 -3.27 6.90
CA ILE A 119 -5.90 -3.73 7.22
C ILE A 119 -4.92 -3.24 6.15
N ALA A 120 -5.26 -3.40 4.87
CA ALA A 120 -4.44 -2.91 3.77
C ALA A 120 -4.18 -1.39 3.84
N LEU A 121 -5.21 -0.60 4.18
CA LEU A 121 -5.12 0.84 4.38
C LEU A 121 -4.14 1.20 5.51
N ILE A 122 -4.27 0.54 6.67
CA ILE A 122 -3.39 0.77 7.82
C ILE A 122 -1.94 0.48 7.44
N LEU A 123 -1.67 -0.62 6.73
CA LEU A 123 -0.32 -0.97 6.27
C LEU A 123 0.27 0.08 5.33
N ILE A 124 -0.52 0.64 4.41
CA ILE A 124 -0.07 1.73 3.52
C ILE A 124 0.25 2.99 4.33
N ILE A 125 -0.59 3.35 5.29
CA ILE A 125 -0.36 4.52 6.15
C ILE A 125 0.95 4.36 6.93
N ILE A 126 1.19 3.20 7.54
CA ILE A 126 2.43 2.91 8.26
C ILE A 126 3.63 3.00 7.31
N ALA A 127 3.55 2.41 6.12
CA ALA A 127 4.62 2.47 5.12
C ALA A 127 4.95 3.92 4.71
N LEU A 128 3.93 4.74 4.46
CA LEU A 128 4.07 6.15 4.10
C LEU A 128 4.71 6.97 5.23
N ILE A 129 4.29 6.77 6.48
CA ILE A 129 4.84 7.47 7.65
C ILE A 129 6.31 7.10 7.87
N VAL A 130 6.63 5.80 7.82
CA VAL A 130 8.01 5.31 8.00
C VAL A 130 8.92 5.85 6.90
N TYR A 131 8.49 5.79 5.64
CA TYR A 131 9.28 6.30 4.52
C TYR A 131 9.43 7.82 4.56
N GLY A 132 8.31 8.55 4.70
CA GLY A 132 8.28 10.01 4.68
C GLY A 132 9.06 10.63 5.85
N SER A 133 8.93 10.08 7.05
CA SER A 133 9.68 10.57 8.22
C SER A 133 11.19 10.38 8.06
N LYS A 134 11.64 9.28 7.45
CA LYS A 134 13.08 9.03 7.24
C LYS A 134 13.67 9.95 6.17
N ILE A 135 12.97 10.14 5.05
CA ILE A 135 13.41 11.08 4.01
C ILE A 135 13.44 12.52 4.55
N ASN A 136 12.41 12.95 5.29
CA ASN A 136 12.37 14.29 5.87
C ASN A 136 13.51 14.53 6.87
N ASN A 137 13.84 13.53 7.70
CA ASN A 137 14.98 13.61 8.62
C ASN A 137 16.32 13.68 7.88
N GLN A 138 16.46 12.97 6.76
CA GLN A 138 17.67 13.05 5.92
C GLN A 138 17.81 14.42 5.27
N GLN A 139 16.71 15.01 4.81
CA GLN A 139 16.68 16.36 4.25
C GLN A 139 17.04 17.43 5.29
N ASN A 140 16.47 17.37 6.48
CA ASN A 140 16.67 18.41 7.51
C ASN A 140 18.05 18.37 8.16
N ASN A 141 18.65 17.18 8.30
CA ASN A 141 19.94 17.08 8.98
C ASN A 141 21.15 17.34 8.06
N ASN A 142 20.93 17.77 6.80
CA ASN A 142 21.99 17.89 5.78
C ASN A 142 22.93 16.68 5.78
N GLN A 143 22.40 15.49 6.14
CA GLN A 143 23.22 14.30 6.23
C GLN A 143 23.49 13.86 4.81
N TYR A 144 24.63 14.33 4.31
CA TYR A 144 25.27 13.82 3.12
C TYR A 144 25.31 12.31 3.23
N TYR A 145 24.52 11.67 2.38
CA TYR A 145 24.50 10.24 2.27
C TYR A 145 25.87 9.85 1.74
N GLN A 146 26.77 9.43 2.62
CA GLN A 146 27.89 8.63 2.19
C GLN A 146 27.29 7.25 1.89
N PRO A 147 27.15 6.84 0.61
CA PRO A 147 26.96 5.42 0.34
C PRO A 147 28.08 4.70 1.09
N ARG A 148 27.78 3.64 1.87
CA ARG A 148 28.86 2.86 2.52
C ARG A 148 29.85 2.54 1.43
N GLN A 149 31.02 3.19 1.48
CA GLN A 149 32.01 2.99 0.45
C GLN A 149 32.43 1.52 0.53
N PRO A 150 32.57 0.82 -0.61
CA PRO A 150 33.22 -0.48 -0.60
C PRO A 150 34.56 -0.34 0.13
N GLN A 151 34.96 -1.33 0.93
CA GLN A 151 36.26 -1.31 1.64
C GLN A 151 37.47 -1.17 0.69
N HIS A 152 37.27 -1.34 -0.62
CA HIS A 152 38.23 -1.02 -1.67
C HIS A 152 37.54 -0.29 -2.84
N PRO A 153 37.45 1.05 -2.86
CA PRO A 153 37.04 1.75 -4.06
C PRO A 153 38.20 1.72 -5.07
N PRO A 154 37.95 1.54 -6.37
CA PRO A 154 38.92 1.95 -7.39
C PRO A 154 39.23 3.44 -7.17
N GLN A 155 40.50 3.83 -7.20
CA GLN A 155 40.97 5.18 -6.82
C GLN A 155 40.28 6.34 -7.55
N ASN A 156 39.52 6.08 -8.62
CA ASN A 156 38.76 7.07 -9.38
C ASN A 156 37.35 7.40 -8.84
N TYR A 157 36.87 6.78 -7.76
CA TYR A 157 35.52 7.06 -7.21
C TYR A 157 35.50 8.10 -6.08
N GLN A 158 36.64 8.70 -5.72
CA GLN A 158 36.74 9.53 -4.51
C GLN A 158 36.09 10.93 -4.61
N ASN A 159 35.70 11.40 -5.80
CA ASN A 159 35.15 12.75 -5.98
C ASN A 159 33.67 12.83 -6.35
N TYR A 160 32.94 11.71 -6.35
CA TYR A 160 31.48 11.74 -6.49
C TYR A 160 30.80 11.80 -5.13
N GLY A 161 31.22 12.77 -4.31
CA GLY A 161 30.38 13.24 -3.21
C GLY A 161 29.10 13.79 -3.82
N MET A 162 28.03 13.00 -3.79
CA MET A 162 26.73 13.45 -4.26
C MET A 162 26.21 14.49 -3.27
N ASN A 163 26.63 15.74 -3.46
CA ASN A 163 26.01 16.92 -2.85
C ASN A 163 24.66 17.14 -3.54
N GLY A 164 23.69 16.31 -3.19
CA GLY A 164 22.34 16.38 -3.74
C GLY A 164 21.30 16.46 -2.64
N ASN A 165 20.30 17.33 -2.85
CA ASN A 165 19.14 17.37 -1.99
C ASN A 165 18.19 16.22 -2.40
N TYR A 166 17.68 15.51 -1.39
CA TYR A 166 16.64 14.51 -1.59
C TYR A 166 15.28 15.21 -1.71
N SER A 167 14.50 14.81 -2.70
CA SER A 167 13.07 15.13 -2.79
C SER A 167 12.26 13.85 -2.85
N LEU A 168 11.05 13.89 -2.27
CA LEU A 168 10.04 12.85 -2.49
C LEU A 168 9.69 12.82 -3.97
N GLY A 169 9.62 11.63 -4.54
CA GLY A 169 9.29 11.42 -5.95
C GLY A 169 7.80 11.17 -6.17
N TYR A 170 7.44 11.05 -7.46
CA TYR A 170 6.03 10.89 -7.85
C TYR A 170 5.46 9.52 -7.45
N SER A 171 6.27 8.46 -7.36
CA SER A 171 5.78 7.15 -6.88
C SER A 171 5.27 7.23 -5.44
N PHE A 172 5.97 7.97 -4.57
CA PHE A 172 5.48 8.21 -3.21
C PHE A 172 4.11 8.90 -3.21
N SER A 173 3.91 9.87 -4.11
CA SER A 173 2.63 10.56 -4.28
C SER A 173 1.53 9.62 -4.80
N LEU A 174 1.85 8.69 -5.69
CA LEU A 174 0.91 7.66 -6.15
C LEU A 174 0.44 6.77 -5.01
N SER A 175 1.33 6.39 -4.07
CA SER A 175 0.92 5.64 -2.88
C SER A 175 -0.01 6.42 -1.96
N ILE A 176 0.17 7.75 -1.83
CA ILE A 176 -0.78 8.60 -1.11
C ILE A 176 -2.15 8.57 -1.79
N VAL A 177 -2.18 8.73 -3.12
CA VAL A 177 -3.41 8.68 -3.90
C VAL A 177 -4.10 7.32 -3.72
N ALA A 178 -3.37 6.21 -3.80
CA ALA A 178 -3.91 4.88 -3.51
C ALA A 178 -4.53 4.78 -2.10
N GLY A 179 -3.86 5.33 -1.10
CA GLY A 179 -4.39 5.41 0.27
C GLY A 179 -5.71 6.18 0.35
N ILE A 180 -5.84 7.31 -0.37
CA ILE A 180 -7.08 8.08 -0.44
C ILE A 180 -8.21 7.27 -1.07
N PHE A 181 -7.95 6.54 -2.16
CA PHE A 181 -8.94 5.63 -2.74
C PHE A 181 -9.38 4.54 -1.76
N LEU A 182 -8.46 3.97 -0.97
CA LEU A 182 -8.82 3.00 0.06
C LEU A 182 -9.63 3.61 1.21
N VAL A 183 -9.39 4.88 1.57
CA VAL A 183 -10.24 5.59 2.54
C VAL A 183 -11.66 5.71 2.00
N PHE A 184 -11.83 6.14 0.75
CA PHE A 184 -13.15 6.16 0.12
C PHE A 184 -13.78 4.78 0.08
N ALA A 185 -13.04 3.74 -0.32
CA ALA A 185 -13.53 2.37 -0.29
C ALA A 185 -13.99 1.96 1.11
N ALA A 186 -13.22 2.25 2.17
CA ALA A 186 -13.59 1.94 3.54
C ALA A 186 -14.90 2.65 3.93
N ILE A 187 -15.06 3.94 3.61
CA ILE A 187 -16.29 4.70 3.89
C ILE A 187 -17.49 4.07 3.16
N PHE A 188 -17.38 3.84 1.85
CA PHE A 188 -18.44 3.20 1.06
C PHE A 188 -18.77 1.80 1.58
N GLY A 189 -17.76 1.02 1.94
CA GLY A 189 -17.91 -0.32 2.50
C GLY A 189 -18.63 -0.31 3.86
N ILE A 190 -18.30 0.63 4.74
CA ILE A 190 -19.00 0.81 6.02
C ILE A 190 -20.47 1.14 5.79
N ILE A 191 -20.77 2.09 4.89
CA ILE A 191 -22.16 2.45 4.54
C ILE A 191 -22.92 1.25 3.96
N ALA A 192 -22.30 0.50 3.05
CA ALA A 192 -22.89 -0.72 2.47
C ALA A 192 -23.19 -1.79 3.53
N ALA A 193 -22.30 -1.94 4.52
CA ALA A 193 -22.48 -2.88 5.61
C ALA A 193 -23.65 -2.47 6.53
N PHE A 194 -23.77 -1.19 6.88
CA PHE A 194 -24.87 -0.68 7.70
C PHE A 194 -26.23 -0.85 7.01
N MET A 195 -26.34 -0.48 5.72
CA MET A 195 -27.58 -0.64 4.95
C MET A 195 -27.98 -2.10 4.77
N SER A 196 -27.00 -3.00 4.79
CA SER A 196 -27.20 -4.44 4.68
C SER A 196 -27.65 -5.09 5.99
N GLY A 197 -27.24 -4.54 7.15
CA GLY A 197 -27.52 -5.11 8.47
C GLY A 197 -28.87 -4.73 9.07
N SER A 198 -29.52 -3.67 8.60
CA SER A 198 -30.81 -3.21 9.12
C SER A 198 -32.02 -4.08 8.72
N GLY A 199 -31.83 -5.14 7.92
CA GLY A 199 -32.92 -5.97 7.39
C GLY A 199 -33.23 -7.25 8.17
N GLU A 200 -32.34 -7.72 9.04
CA GLU A 200 -32.50 -8.97 9.79
C GLU A 200 -32.63 -8.68 11.29
N PHE A 201 -33.73 -8.04 11.68
CA PHE A 201 -34.20 -8.22 13.06
C PHE A 201 -34.54 -9.71 13.23
N PRO A 202 -34.00 -10.40 14.25
CA PRO A 202 -34.46 -11.73 14.57
C PRO A 202 -35.95 -11.63 14.86
N ARG A 203 -36.79 -12.13 13.96
CA ARG A 203 -38.13 -12.54 14.35
C ARG A 203 -37.90 -13.66 15.34
N ASP A 204 -37.98 -13.31 16.63
CA ASP A 204 -38.28 -14.23 17.70
C ASP A 204 -39.55 -14.98 17.28
N THR A 205 -39.40 -16.09 16.56
CA THR A 205 -40.40 -17.14 16.55
C THR A 205 -40.32 -17.78 17.92
N GLY A 206 -40.94 -17.11 18.89
CA GLY A 206 -41.34 -17.68 20.16
C GLY A 206 -42.24 -18.87 19.87
N VAL A 207 -41.63 -20.02 19.62
CA VAL A 207 -42.28 -21.31 19.77
C VAL A 207 -42.34 -21.53 21.28
N ILE A 208 -43.36 -20.93 21.89
CA ILE A 208 -43.89 -21.36 23.18
C ILE A 208 -44.35 -22.80 22.94
N GLN A 209 -43.46 -23.76 23.20
CA GLN A 209 -43.87 -25.15 23.39
C GLN A 209 -44.80 -25.16 24.60
N ASN A 210 -46.10 -25.14 24.33
CA ASN A 210 -47.13 -25.52 25.28
C ASN A 210 -46.84 -26.97 25.73
N HIS A 211 -46.18 -27.12 26.88
CA HIS A 211 -46.16 -28.37 27.62
C HIS A 211 -47.60 -28.70 28.03
N ARG A 212 -48.26 -29.50 27.19
CA ARG A 212 -49.54 -30.13 27.51
C ARG A 212 -49.29 -31.12 28.65
N VAL A 213 -49.75 -30.75 29.83
CA VAL A 213 -49.92 -31.60 31.01
C VAL A 213 -50.73 -32.84 30.60
N GLN A 214 -50.09 -34.00 30.49
CA GLN A 214 -50.77 -35.28 30.54
C GLN A 214 -50.72 -35.78 31.98
N ALA A 215 -51.69 -35.36 32.78
CA ALA A 215 -52.09 -36.08 33.98
C ALA A 215 -52.98 -37.25 33.52
N SER A 216 -52.39 -38.44 33.42
CA SER A 216 -53.09 -39.73 33.30
C SER A 216 -52.90 -40.42 34.64
N MET A 217 -53.82 -40.23 35.60
CA MET A 217 -54.72 -41.30 36.06
C MET A 217 -54.13 -42.70 35.86
N ALA A 218 -53.38 -43.16 36.87
CA ALA A 218 -53.22 -44.58 37.13
C ALA A 218 -53.95 -44.87 38.43
N ALA A 219 -54.94 -45.76 38.30
CA ALA A 219 -55.71 -46.39 39.35
C ALA A 219 -54.84 -47.33 40.20
#